data_AF-A0A067Q9P3-F1
#
_entry.id   AF-A0A067Q9P3-F1
#
_cell.length_a   1.000
_cell.length_b   1.000
_cell.length_c   1.000
_cell.angle_alpha   90.00
_cell.angle_beta   90.00
_cell.angle_gamma   90.00
#
_symmetry.space_group_name_H-M   'P 1'
#
loop_
_entity.id
_entity.type
_entity.pdbx_description
1 polymer ?
#
loop_
_entity_poly.entity_id
_entity_poly.type
_entity_poly.pdbx_seq_one_letter_code
_entity_poly.pdbx_strand_id
1 'polypeptide(L)'
;MTRGATNVGFESAEWANMVIAQVVQTYRSKMRDDLPGEEGDEIVRRRIEHFANKMRPTDVLGPIRIHDVNLGVSAPRVSGVHLIPPAEHFLRPSSENELQAQFEVFYEDSVSISLSTSYVAKIAFLPIHLLVSLRIDLLNFSSPLRQQITLRQP
;
A
#
# COMPACT_ATOMS: atom_id res chain seq x y z
N MET A 1 -27.23 32.78 24.10
CA MET A 1 -27.16 31.51 23.35
C MET A 1 -25.84 31.47 22.60
N THR A 2 -24.77 31.01 23.26
CA THR A 2 -23.44 30.87 22.67
C THR A 2 -23.24 29.41 22.28
N ARG A 3 -23.15 29.17 20.98
CA ARG A 3 -22.96 27.86 20.35
C ARG A 3 -21.58 27.34 20.79
N GLY A 4 -21.55 26.25 21.54
CA GLY A 4 -20.31 25.61 21.99
C GLY A 4 -19.46 25.22 20.78
N ALA A 5 -18.28 25.81 20.67
CA ALA A 5 -17.26 25.35 19.75
C ALA A 5 -16.86 23.94 20.22
N THR A 6 -17.26 22.93 19.46
CA THR A 6 -16.70 21.59 19.60
C THR A 6 -15.21 21.72 19.37
N ASN A 7 -14.43 21.51 20.43
CA ASN A 7 -12.98 21.46 20.38
C ASN A 7 -12.64 20.19 19.61
N VAL A 8 -12.58 20.28 18.27
CA VAL A 8 -12.08 19.20 17.42
C VAL A 8 -10.60 19.10 17.74
N GLY A 9 -10.27 18.23 18.69
CA GLY A 9 -8.89 17.99 19.10
C GLY A 9 -8.09 17.55 17.89
N PHE A 10 -7.17 18.41 17.45
CA PHE A 10 -6.23 18.09 16.40
C PHE A 10 -5.14 17.22 17.04
N GLU A 11 -5.22 15.90 16.86
CA GLU A 11 -4.17 15.00 17.36
C GLU A 11 -3.00 14.98 16.36
N SER A 12 -1.77 15.14 16.89
CA SER A 12 -0.56 15.04 16.08
C SER A 12 -0.27 13.58 15.75
N ALA A 13 -0.30 13.22 14.47
CA ALA A 13 0.01 11.87 13.97
C ALA A 13 1.53 11.56 13.91
N GLU A 14 2.39 12.36 14.55
CA GLU A 14 3.84 12.28 14.40
C GLU A 14 4.42 10.95 14.90
N TRP A 15 3.99 10.49 16.08
CA TRP A 15 4.42 9.20 16.61
C TRP A 15 4.00 8.04 15.70
N ALA A 16 2.80 8.11 15.12
CA ALA A 16 2.29 7.09 14.20
C ALA A 16 3.13 7.07 12.92
N ASN A 17 3.49 8.24 12.40
CA ASN A 17 4.38 8.37 11.25
C ASN A 17 5.76 7.77 11.52
N MET A 18 6.32 7.96 12.72
CA MET A 18 7.58 7.31 13.11
C MET A 18 7.47 5.79 13.13
N VAL A 19 6.39 5.24 13.70
CA VAL A 19 6.15 3.79 13.74
C VAL A 19 5.96 3.23 12.33
N ILE A 20 5.13 3.87 11.50
CA ILE A 20 4.90 3.46 10.10
C ILE A 20 6.24 3.45 9.34
N ALA A 21 7.06 4.49 9.50
CA ALA A 21 8.38 4.53 8.89
C ALA A 21 9.25 3.35 9.33
N GLN A 22 9.31 3.05 10.62
CA GLN A 22 10.08 1.92 11.14
C GLN A 22 9.59 0.58 10.58
N VAL A 23 8.27 0.37 10.52
CA VAL A 23 7.66 -0.86 9.96
C VAL A 23 8.02 -1.01 8.49
N VAL A 24 7.88 0.06 7.69
CA VAL A 24 8.19 0.05 6.26
C VAL A 24 9.67 -0.22 6.02
N GLN A 25 10.57 0.43 6.76
CA GLN A 25 12.02 0.18 6.62
C GLN A 25 12.38 -1.25 7.01
N THR A 26 11.78 -1.78 8.08
CA THR A 26 11.98 -3.18 8.49
C THR A 26 11.50 -4.14 7.41
N TYR A 27 10.32 -3.89 6.83
CA TYR A 27 9.79 -4.70 5.75
C TYR A 27 10.71 -4.70 4.52
N ARG A 28 11.21 -3.53 4.11
CA ARG A 28 12.18 -3.42 3.01
C ARG A 28 13.47 -4.18 3.30
N SER A 29 13.98 -4.09 4.52
CA SER A 29 15.14 -4.86 4.96
C SER A 29 14.88 -6.37 4.84
N LYS A 30 13.74 -6.84 5.34
CA LYS A 30 13.34 -8.26 5.25
C LYS A 30 13.05 -8.75 3.83
N MET A 31 12.69 -7.85 2.93
CA MET A 31 12.56 -8.17 1.51
C MET A 31 13.93 -8.41 0.86
N ARG A 32 14.97 -7.74 1.36
CA ARG A 32 16.38 -7.90 0.95
C ARG A 32 17.15 -8.94 1.77
N ASP A 33 16.46 -9.74 2.59
CA ASP A 33 17.06 -10.64 3.59
C ASP A 33 18.14 -9.95 4.46
N ASP A 34 17.90 -8.69 4.82
CA ASP A 34 18.78 -7.81 5.60
C ASP A 34 20.16 -7.53 4.95
N LEU A 35 20.31 -7.82 3.65
CA LEU A 35 21.50 -7.48 2.87
C LEU A 35 21.40 -6.07 2.25
N PRO A 36 22.46 -5.25 2.33
CA PRO A 36 22.51 -3.96 1.65
C PRO A 36 22.93 -4.11 0.18
N GLY A 37 22.61 -3.11 -0.63
CA GLY A 37 23.12 -2.97 -2.00
C GLY A 37 22.57 -4.01 -2.98
N GLU A 38 23.35 -4.26 -4.04
CA GLU A 38 22.95 -5.06 -5.21
C GLU A 38 22.57 -6.50 -4.86
N GLU A 39 23.23 -7.11 -3.88
CA GLU A 39 22.93 -8.46 -3.41
C GLU A 39 21.51 -8.56 -2.83
N GLY A 40 21.12 -7.58 -2.01
CA GLY A 40 19.78 -7.47 -1.47
C GLY A 40 18.74 -7.18 -2.55
N ASP A 41 19.07 -6.30 -3.50
CA ASP A 41 18.18 -5.97 -4.61
C ASP A 41 17.93 -7.18 -5.53
N GLU A 42 18.92 -8.04 -5.76
CA GLU A 42 18.76 -9.29 -6.50
C GLU A 42 17.88 -10.32 -5.77
N ILE A 43 17.93 -10.37 -4.43
CA ILE A 43 17.01 -11.19 -3.62
C ILE A 43 15.58 -10.71 -3.80
N VAL A 44 15.35 -9.40 -3.71
CA VAL A 44 14.03 -8.79 -3.91
C VAL A 44 13.52 -9.10 -5.32
N ARG A 45 14.36 -8.87 -6.34
CA ARG A 45 14.05 -9.13 -7.74
C ARG A 45 13.60 -10.57 -7.95
N ARG A 46 14.34 -11.55 -7.41
CA ARG A 46 13.99 -12.98 -7.48
C ARG A 46 12.71 -13.31 -6.72
N ARG A 47 12.52 -12.74 -5.53
CA ARG A 47 11.30 -12.97 -4.72
C ARG A 47 10.06 -12.47 -5.45
N ILE A 48 10.13 -11.27 -6.04
CA ILE A 48 9.04 -10.69 -6.84
C ILE A 48 8.84 -11.49 -8.13
N GLU A 49 9.90 -11.90 -8.83
CA GLU A 49 9.80 -12.73 -10.03
C GLU A 49 9.12 -14.08 -9.72
N HIS A 50 9.50 -14.73 -8.62
CA HIS A 50 8.88 -15.96 -8.17
C HIS A 50 7.39 -15.76 -7.86
N PHE A 51 7.05 -14.71 -7.12
CA PHE A 51 5.66 -14.38 -6.81
C PHE A 51 4.84 -14.09 -8.07
N ALA A 52 5.35 -13.26 -8.99
CA ALA A 52 4.69 -12.92 -10.24
C ALA A 52 4.43 -14.16 -11.10
N ASN A 53 5.41 -15.05 -11.23
CA ASN A 53 5.25 -16.28 -11.99
C ASN A 53 4.33 -17.30 -11.31
N LYS A 54 4.22 -17.28 -9.98
CA LYS A 54 3.25 -18.10 -9.24
C LYS A 54 1.81 -17.64 -9.46
N MET A 55 1.60 -16.32 -9.60
CA MET A 55 0.27 -15.71 -9.77
C MET A 55 -0.16 -15.60 -11.23
N ARG A 56 0.74 -15.80 -12.20
CA ARG A 56 0.41 -15.59 -13.62
C ARG A 56 -0.59 -16.63 -14.15
N PRO A 57 -1.55 -16.22 -14.99
CA PRO A 57 -2.33 -17.16 -15.79
C PRO A 57 -1.45 -17.76 -16.89
N THR A 58 -1.07 -19.03 -16.75
CA THR A 58 -0.13 -19.72 -17.66
C THR A 58 -0.65 -19.93 -19.07
N ASP A 59 -1.97 -19.86 -19.26
CA ASP A 59 -2.62 -20.13 -20.55
C ASP A 59 -2.47 -18.97 -21.55
N VAL A 60 -2.18 -17.78 -21.04
CA VAL A 60 -2.21 -16.53 -21.80
C VAL A 60 -0.87 -15.79 -21.71
N LEU A 61 -0.24 -15.81 -20.55
CA LEU A 61 1.04 -15.15 -20.32
C LEU A 61 2.13 -16.19 -20.21
N GLY A 62 3.23 -15.98 -20.92
CA GLY A 62 4.49 -16.65 -20.74
C GLY A 62 5.19 -16.26 -19.42
N PRO A 63 6.39 -16.78 -19.16
CA PRO A 63 7.15 -16.46 -17.96
C PRO A 63 7.42 -14.96 -17.85
N ILE A 64 7.19 -14.41 -16.66
CA ILE A 64 7.49 -13.01 -16.33
C ILE A 64 8.95 -12.94 -15.90
N ARG A 65 9.72 -12.01 -16.47
CA ARG A 65 11.10 -11.71 -16.06
C ARG A 65 11.14 -10.33 -15.44
N ILE A 66 11.68 -10.22 -14.23
CA ILE A 66 11.87 -8.94 -13.57
C ILE A 66 13.29 -8.46 -13.87
N HIS A 67 13.41 -7.27 -14.42
CA HIS A 67 14.68 -6.66 -14.79
C HIS A 67 15.25 -5.79 -13.67
N ASP A 68 14.39 -4.99 -13.05
CA ASP A 68 14.78 -4.01 -12.04
C ASP A 68 13.64 -3.79 -11.05
N VAL A 69 14.00 -3.52 -9.79
CA VAL A 69 13.06 -3.24 -8.71
C VAL A 69 13.60 -2.12 -7.83
N ASN A 70 12.82 -1.05 -7.71
CA ASN A 70 13.04 -0.02 -6.71
C ASN A 70 11.92 -0.10 -5.65
N LEU A 71 12.28 -0.37 -4.40
CA LEU A 71 11.35 -0.42 -3.26
C LEU A 71 11.06 0.96 -2.65
N GLY A 72 11.69 2.02 -3.15
CA GLY A 72 11.63 3.36 -2.59
C GLY A 72 12.39 3.50 -1.27
N VAL A 73 12.36 4.71 -0.73
CA VAL A 73 13.07 5.09 0.52
C VAL A 73 12.17 5.79 1.54
N SER A 74 11.05 6.33 1.10
CA SER A 74 10.10 7.09 1.93
C SER A 74 9.10 6.17 2.63
N ALA A 75 8.30 6.72 3.54
CA ALA A 75 7.20 5.98 4.18
C ALA A 75 5.89 6.77 4.05
N PRO A 76 4.73 6.09 4.05
CA PRO A 76 3.43 6.74 4.07
C PRO A 76 3.30 7.64 5.31
N ARG A 77 2.66 8.79 5.13
CA ARG A 77 2.40 9.78 6.18
C ARG A 77 0.90 9.91 6.40
N VAL A 78 0.53 9.95 7.66
CA VAL A 78 -0.83 10.23 8.14
C VAL A 78 -0.90 11.67 8.60
N SER A 79 -1.96 12.37 8.21
CA SER A 79 -2.26 13.75 8.62
C SER A 79 -3.76 13.99 8.75
N GLY A 80 -4.15 15.14 9.32
CA GLY A 80 -5.57 15.53 9.41
C GLY A 80 -6.41 14.55 10.22
N VAL A 81 -5.89 14.09 11.36
CA VAL A 81 -6.60 13.13 12.22
C VAL A 81 -7.73 13.87 12.94
N HIS A 82 -8.96 13.41 12.69
CA HIS A 82 -10.17 13.95 13.27
C HIS A 82 -10.99 12.81 13.87
N LEU A 83 -11.32 12.94 15.16
CA LEU A 83 -12.28 12.06 15.82
C LEU A 83 -13.69 12.59 15.55
N ILE A 84 -14.50 11.76 14.89
CA ILE A 84 -15.89 12.02 14.57
C ILE A 84 -16.74 11.19 15.53
N PRO A 85 -17.70 11.81 16.24
CA PRO A 85 -18.71 11.07 16.97
C PRO A 85 -19.41 10.08 16.04
N PRO A 86 -19.80 8.89 16.52
CA PRO A 86 -20.57 7.96 15.71
C PRO A 86 -21.81 8.70 15.20
N ALA A 87 -22.03 8.69 13.88
CA ALA A 87 -23.17 9.35 13.28
C ALA A 87 -24.43 8.92 14.03
N GLU A 88 -25.25 9.89 14.46
CA GLU A 88 -26.53 9.66 15.13
C GLU A 88 -27.46 8.85 14.21
N HIS A 89 -27.28 7.52 14.17
CA HIS A 89 -28.28 6.63 13.65
C HIS A 89 -29.35 6.50 14.73
N PHE A 90 -30.38 7.35 14.59
CA PHE A 90 -31.62 7.44 15.37
C PHE A 90 -32.40 6.13 15.60
N LEU A 91 -31.84 4.94 15.36
CA LEU A 91 -32.59 3.67 15.43
C LEU A 91 -31.86 2.46 16.02
N ARG A 92 -30.65 2.61 16.60
CA ARG A 92 -30.04 1.52 17.38
C ARG A 92 -29.36 2.04 18.64
N PRO A 93 -29.55 1.40 19.81
CA PRO A 93 -28.71 1.63 20.98
C PRO A 93 -27.35 0.98 20.69
N SER A 94 -26.54 1.61 19.85
CA SER A 94 -25.16 1.22 19.64
C SER A 94 -24.37 1.69 20.86
N SER A 95 -23.68 0.76 21.49
CA SER A 95 -22.82 0.94 22.67
C SER A 95 -22.08 2.28 22.70
N GLU A 96 -22.09 2.95 23.85
CA GLU A 96 -21.52 4.29 24.14
C GLU A 96 -20.02 4.48 23.83
N ASN A 97 -19.34 3.51 23.20
CA ASN A 97 -17.87 3.47 23.03
C ASN A 97 -17.37 3.32 21.58
N GLU A 98 -18.19 3.62 20.57
CA GLU A 98 -17.74 3.62 19.17
C GLU A 98 -17.24 5.00 18.76
N LEU A 99 -15.94 5.15 18.51
CA LEU A 99 -15.35 6.37 17.94
C LEU A 99 -15.04 6.14 16.47
N GLN A 100 -15.25 7.15 15.61
CA GLN A 100 -14.75 7.11 14.23
C GLN A 100 -13.57 8.06 14.09
N ALA A 101 -12.50 7.61 13.45
CA ALA A 101 -11.37 8.44 13.09
C ALA A 101 -11.35 8.64 11.57
N GLN A 102 -11.25 9.89 11.14
CA GLN A 102 -10.96 10.25 9.76
C GLN A 102 -9.53 10.80 9.70
N PHE A 103 -8.77 10.37 8.71
CA PHE A 103 -7.42 10.87 8.46
C PHE A 103 -7.06 10.73 6.99
N GLU A 104 -6.04 11.45 6.56
CA GLU A 104 -5.53 11.38 5.20
C GLU A 104 -4.19 10.65 5.19
N VAL A 105 -4.00 9.79 4.19
CA VAL A 105 -2.74 9.10 3.94
C VAL A 105 -2.13 9.64 2.66
N PHE A 106 -0.86 10.03 2.75
CA PHE A 106 -0.06 10.49 1.65
C PHE A 106 1.21 9.65 1.55
N TYR A 107 1.55 9.21 0.35
CA TYR A 107 2.77 8.47 0.06
C TYR A 107 3.38 9.00 -1.21
N GLU A 108 4.58 9.54 -1.09
CA GLU A 108 5.37 10.05 -2.21
C GLU A 108 6.72 9.35 -2.16
N ASP A 109 7.01 8.56 -3.20
CA ASP A 109 8.22 7.76 -3.29
C ASP A 109 8.53 7.42 -4.76
N SER A 110 9.65 6.75 -4.98
CA SER A 110 10.13 6.33 -6.30
C SER A 110 10.02 4.82 -6.50
N VAL A 111 8.94 4.20 -6.01
CA VAL A 111 8.77 2.75 -6.13
C VAL A 111 8.55 2.39 -7.60
N SER A 112 9.31 1.42 -8.11
CA SER A 112 9.18 0.99 -9.50
C SER A 112 9.53 -0.48 -9.70
N ILE A 113 8.96 -1.05 -10.75
CA ILE A 113 9.27 -2.42 -11.21
C ILE A 113 9.34 -2.39 -12.74
N SER A 114 10.44 -2.93 -13.29
CA SER A 114 10.57 -3.19 -14.71
C SER A 114 10.52 -4.69 -14.99
N LEU A 115 9.71 -5.10 -15.96
CA LEU A 115 9.50 -6.50 -16.32
C LEU A 115 9.33 -6.71 -17.81
N SER A 116 9.51 -7.95 -18.24
CA SER A 116 9.09 -8.42 -19.55
C SER A 116 8.32 -9.73 -19.45
N THR A 117 7.44 -9.97 -20.41
CA THR A 117 6.69 -11.22 -20.54
C THR A 117 6.28 -11.44 -21.99
N SER A 118 5.84 -12.65 -22.34
CA SER A 118 5.22 -12.92 -23.62
C SER A 118 3.72 -13.13 -23.46
N TYR A 119 2.93 -12.67 -24.42
CA TYR A 119 1.49 -12.90 -24.50
C TYR A 119 1.20 -13.85 -25.65
N VAL A 120 0.42 -14.90 -25.40
CA VAL A 120 -0.01 -15.86 -26.43
C VAL A 120 -1.33 -15.37 -27.01
N ALA A 121 -1.25 -14.74 -28.19
CA ALA A 121 -2.42 -14.37 -28.97
C ALA A 121 -2.82 -15.52 -29.90
N LYS A 122 -4.11 -15.84 -29.98
CA LYS A 122 -4.66 -16.72 -31.01
C LYS A 122 -5.24 -15.85 -32.13
N ILE A 123 -4.49 -15.66 -33.21
CA ILE A 123 -4.96 -14.93 -34.40
C ILE A 123 -5.10 -15.95 -35.53
N ALA A 124 -6.28 -15.99 -36.16
CA ALA A 124 -6.57 -16.92 -37.27
C ALA A 124 -6.17 -18.39 -36.98
N PHE A 125 -6.47 -18.87 -35.75
CA PHE A 125 -6.17 -20.23 -35.27
C PHE A 125 -4.67 -20.59 -35.12
N LEU A 126 -3.75 -19.64 -35.29
CA LEU A 126 -2.33 -19.83 -35.03
C LEU A 126 -1.92 -19.14 -33.72
N PRO A 127 -1.17 -19.82 -32.82
CA PRO A 127 -0.61 -19.19 -31.63
C PRO A 127 0.58 -18.31 -32.03
N ILE A 128 0.52 -17.02 -31.66
CA ILE A 128 1.60 -16.05 -31.85
C ILE A 128 2.04 -15.55 -30.47
N HIS A 129 3.34 -15.54 -30.23
CA HIS A 129 3.92 -15.01 -29.00
C HIS A 129 4.35 -13.56 -29.21
N LEU A 130 3.71 -12.63 -28.50
CA LEU A 130 4.08 -11.22 -28.49
C LEU A 130 4.91 -10.91 -27.25
N LEU A 131 6.17 -10.49 -27.42
CA LEU A 131 7.01 -10.03 -26.31
C LEU A 131 6.62 -8.60 -25.92
N VAL A 132 6.44 -8.36 -24.63
CA VAL A 132 6.07 -7.07 -24.06
C VAL A 132 7.01 -6.76 -22.91
N SER A 133 7.54 -5.54 -22.90
CA SER A 133 8.27 -4.97 -21.77
C SER A 133 7.43 -3.86 -21.14
N LEU A 134 7.37 -3.86 -19.81
CA LEU A 134 6.57 -2.92 -19.03
C LEU A 134 7.41 -2.36 -17.88
N ARG A 135 7.26 -1.06 -17.63
CA ARG A 135 7.74 -0.41 -16.41
C ARG A 135 6.55 0.19 -15.68
N ILE A 136 6.45 -0.11 -14.39
CA ILE A 136 5.42 0.40 -13.50
C ILE A 136 6.12 1.29 -12.49
N ASP A 137 5.71 2.54 -12.40
CA ASP A 137 6.25 3.50 -11.44
C ASP A 137 5.10 4.02 -10.57
N LEU A 138 5.30 4.04 -9.24
CA LEU A 138 4.40 4.65 -8.27
C LEU A 138 5.11 5.88 -7.69
N LEU A 139 4.66 7.06 -8.11
CA LEU A 139 5.26 8.35 -7.72
C LEU A 139 4.54 9.01 -6.54
N ASN A 140 3.21 9.02 -6.59
CA ASN A 140 2.37 9.61 -5.56
C ASN A 140 1.11 8.77 -5.37
N PHE A 141 0.76 8.55 -4.12
CA PHE A 141 -0.52 8.02 -3.68
C PHE A 141 -1.07 8.92 -2.58
N SER A 142 -2.31 9.36 -2.73
CA SER A 142 -3.03 10.11 -1.71
C SER A 142 -4.44 9.56 -1.57
N SER A 143 -4.88 9.32 -0.33
CA SER A 143 -6.19 8.76 -0.06
C SER A 143 -6.73 9.23 1.29
N PRO A 144 -7.99 9.74 1.35
CA PRO A 144 -8.68 9.96 2.59
C PRO A 144 -9.22 8.62 3.13
N LEU A 145 -8.90 8.29 4.38
CA LEU A 145 -9.34 7.08 5.06
C LEU A 145 -10.28 7.43 6.21
N ARG A 146 -11.29 6.56 6.40
CA ARG A 146 -12.21 6.60 7.55
C ARG A 146 -12.18 5.24 8.22
N GLN A 147 -11.88 5.22 9.50
CA GLN A 147 -11.76 4.00 10.27
C GLN A 147 -12.60 4.10 11.54
N GLN A 148 -13.41 3.07 11.80
CA GLN A 148 -14.13 2.93 13.05
C GLN A 148 -13.23 2.26 14.09
N ILE A 149 -13.13 2.86 15.26
CA ILE A 149 -12.36 2.36 16.39
C ILE A 149 -13.36 2.00 17.50
N THR A 150 -13.46 0.72 17.79
CA THR A 150 -14.24 0.23 18.93
C THR A 150 -13.32 0.11 20.13
N LEU A 151 -13.52 0.94 21.15
CA LEU A 151 -12.79 0.81 22.40
C LEU A 151 -13.42 -0.32 23.23
N ARG A 152 -12.70 -1.45 23.36
CA ARG A 152 -13.05 -2.47 24.35
C ARG A 152 -12.66 -1.94 25.72
N GLN A 153 -13.65 -1.73 26.60
CA GLN A 153 -13.36 -1.47 28.01
C GLN A 153 -12.73 -2.73 28.65
N PRO A 154 -11.76 -2.55 29.57
CA PRO A 154 -11.08 -3.64 30.26
C PRO A 154 -12.01 -4.41 31.21
#